data_AF-A0A1I0BGA9-F1
#
_entry.id   AF-A0A1I0BGA9-F1
#
_cell.length_a   1.000
_cell.length_b   1.000
_cell.length_c   1.000
_cell.angle_alpha   90.00
_cell.angle_beta   90.00
_cell.angle_gamma   90.00
#
_symmetry.space_group_name_H-M   'P 1'
#
loop_
_entity.id
_entity.type
_entity.pdbx_description
1 polymer ?
#
loop_
_entity_poly.entity_id
_entity_poly.type
_entity_poly.pdbx_seq_one_letter_code
_entity_poly.pdbx_strand_id
1 'polypeptide(L)'
;MKKKFKLPKLPRINWKLFIAIIIIIVLVAAVIKIVPKFITRGEKEVSYQVLEESQIPQKINEILPRYKMLERALAAKVDDEIYVIVTRGEKLTGGYQVEIERILLIKEDKEERIVVHALFKDPKPDDLVPQVITYPYVVAKTDLKELPKKIDLRVNYRE
;
A
#
# COMPACT_ATOMS: atom_id res chain seq x y z
N MET A 1 46.34 35.65 34.05
CA MET A 1 45.81 34.58 34.94
C MET A 1 45.34 33.38 34.10
N LYS A 2 46.00 32.21 34.17
CA LYS A 2 45.62 31.01 33.40
C LYS A 2 44.60 30.17 34.18
N LYS A 3 43.37 30.06 33.67
CA LYS A 3 42.28 29.27 34.29
C LYS A 3 42.46 27.79 33.92
N LYS A 4 42.75 26.92 34.91
CA LYS A 4 42.90 25.48 34.71
C LYS A 4 41.50 24.83 34.59
N PHE A 5 41.17 24.31 33.42
CA PHE A 5 39.95 23.52 33.19
C PHE A 5 40.13 22.15 33.85
N LYS A 6 39.33 21.84 34.89
CA LYS A 6 39.32 20.51 35.53
C LYS A 6 38.26 19.66 34.84
N LEU A 7 38.70 18.58 34.18
CA LEU A 7 37.79 17.57 33.62
C LEU A 7 37.15 16.74 34.75
N PRO A 8 35.84 16.43 34.67
CA PRO A 8 35.19 15.56 35.64
C PRO A 8 35.76 14.14 35.57
N LYS A 9 35.94 13.51 36.73
CA LYS A 9 36.45 12.13 36.81
C LYS A 9 35.33 11.15 36.44
N LEU A 10 35.52 10.41 35.35
CA LEU A 10 34.61 9.34 34.94
C LEU A 10 34.60 8.22 36.00
N PRO A 11 33.43 7.62 36.30
CA PRO A 11 33.34 6.50 37.24
C PRO A 11 34.15 5.29 36.73
N ARG A 12 34.63 4.44 37.65
CA ARG A 12 35.40 3.22 37.31
C ARG A 12 34.50 2.23 36.58
N ILE A 13 34.46 2.33 35.25
CA ILE A 13 33.66 1.46 34.38
C ILE A 13 34.20 0.03 34.46
N ASN A 14 33.33 -0.89 34.85
CA ASN A 14 33.64 -2.31 34.84
C ASN A 14 33.65 -2.79 33.38
N TRP A 15 34.83 -3.04 32.82
CA TRP A 15 35.03 -3.34 31.40
C TRP A 15 34.18 -4.54 30.92
N LYS A 16 33.92 -5.51 31.81
CA LYS A 16 33.00 -6.63 31.54
C LYS A 16 31.57 -6.17 31.29
N LEU A 17 31.10 -5.17 32.04
CA LEU A 17 29.77 -4.58 31.87
C LEU A 17 29.68 -3.77 30.56
N PHE A 18 30.75 -3.07 30.19
CA PHE A 18 30.81 -2.32 28.94
C PHE A 18 30.78 -3.25 27.70
N ILE A 19 31.55 -4.34 27.73
CA ILE A 19 31.50 -5.36 26.66
C ILE A 19 30.10 -5.99 26.57
N ALA A 20 29.48 -6.33 27.71
CA ALA A 20 28.14 -6.90 27.73
C ALA A 20 27.09 -5.96 27.11
N ILE A 21 27.16 -4.65 27.41
CA ILE A 21 26.27 -3.64 26.82
C ILE A 21 26.48 -3.53 25.31
N ILE A 22 27.72 -3.55 24.83
CA ILE A 22 28.01 -3.53 23.38
C ILE A 22 27.45 -4.76 22.67
N ILE A 23 27.60 -5.96 23.26
CA ILE A 23 27.05 -7.20 22.69
C ILE A 23 25.52 -7.12 22.59
N ILE A 24 24.84 -6.61 23.63
CA ILE A 24 23.39 -6.42 23.63
C ILE A 24 22.97 -5.43 22.53
N ILE A 25 23.67 -4.31 22.37
CA ILE A 25 23.37 -3.33 21.32
C ILE A 25 23.53 -3.95 19.92
N VAL A 26 24.57 -4.76 19.70
CA VAL A 26 24.80 -5.46 18.43
C VAL A 26 23.70 -6.49 18.16
N LEU A 27 23.28 -7.25 19.18
CA LEU A 27 22.16 -8.19 19.05
C LEU A 27 20.84 -7.48 18.72
N VAL A 28 20.54 -6.38 19.41
CA VAL A 28 19.33 -5.58 19.14
C VAL A 28 19.37 -5.01 17.72
N ALA A 29 20.51 -4.46 17.27
CA ALA A 29 20.66 -3.94 15.92
C ALA A 29 20.54 -5.03 14.84
N ALA A 30 21.04 -6.25 15.11
CA ALA A 30 20.88 -7.39 14.21
C ALA A 30 19.40 -7.82 14.11
N VAL A 31 18.68 -7.88 15.23
CA VAL A 31 17.24 -8.21 15.27
C VAL A 31 16.43 -7.18 14.49
N ILE A 32 16.69 -5.87 14.66
CA ILE A 32 15.99 -4.80 13.93
C ILE A 32 16.14 -4.94 12.41
N LYS A 33 17.31 -5.39 11.92
CA LYS A 33 17.53 -5.60 10.48
C LYS A 33 16.95 -6.92 9.95
N ILE A 34 16.91 -7.97 10.77
CA ILE A 34 16.50 -9.33 10.33
C ILE A 34 14.98 -9.51 10.37
N VAL A 35 14.30 -9.01 11.40
CA VAL A 35 12.86 -9.18 11.60
C VAL A 35 11.99 -8.69 10.43
N PRO A 36 12.18 -7.47 9.88
CA PRO A 36 11.33 -7.02 8.77
C PRO A 36 11.48 -7.87 7.51
N LYS A 37 12.67 -8.47 7.30
CA LYS A 37 12.98 -9.31 6.14
C LYS A 37 12.44 -10.75 6.29
N PHE A 38 12.22 -11.23 7.51
CA PHE A 38 11.63 -12.54 7.78
C PHE A 38 10.10 -12.51 7.78
N ILE A 39 9.48 -11.37 8.13
CA ILE A 39 8.02 -11.19 8.11
C ILE A 39 7.48 -11.07 6.67
N THR A 40 8.24 -10.49 5.74
CA THR A 40 7.82 -10.24 4.34
C THR A 40 8.00 -11.43 3.39
N ARG A 41 8.25 -12.65 3.90
CA ARG A 41 8.73 -13.78 3.09
C ARG A 41 7.73 -14.30 2.04
N GLY A 42 6.46 -13.89 2.08
CA GLY A 42 5.41 -14.27 1.13
C GLY A 42 4.66 -13.10 0.49
N GLU A 43 4.97 -11.86 0.87
CA GLU A 43 4.30 -10.66 0.35
C GLU A 43 5.30 -9.87 -0.51
N LYS A 44 4.99 -9.73 -1.80
CA LYS A 44 5.76 -8.92 -2.74
C LYS A 44 4.93 -7.70 -3.14
N GLU A 45 5.48 -6.52 -2.98
CA GLU A 45 4.86 -5.30 -3.50
C GLU A 45 4.87 -5.31 -5.04
N VAL A 46 3.73 -4.98 -5.64
CA VAL A 46 3.49 -4.95 -7.09
C VAL A 46 3.62 -3.51 -7.54
N SER A 47 4.47 -3.26 -8.53
CA SER A 47 4.61 -1.93 -9.12
C SER A 47 3.41 -1.66 -10.01
N TYR A 48 2.90 -0.43 -9.98
CA TYR A 48 1.79 -0.04 -10.84
C TYR A 48 1.88 1.42 -11.26
N GLN A 49 1.19 1.73 -12.36
CA GLN A 49 0.98 3.07 -12.87
C GLN A 49 -0.52 3.31 -12.96
N VAL A 50 -1.01 4.35 -12.28
CA VAL A 50 -2.39 4.83 -12.45
C VAL A 50 -2.54 5.42 -13.85
N LEU A 51 -3.61 5.03 -14.54
CA LEU A 51 -3.87 5.45 -15.91
C LEU A 51 -4.85 6.62 -15.94
N GLU A 52 -4.62 7.55 -16.84
CA GLU A 52 -5.62 8.52 -17.25
C GLU A 52 -6.69 7.85 -18.13
N GLU A 53 -7.89 8.44 -18.24
CA GLU A 53 -9.00 7.87 -19.02
C GLU A 53 -8.62 7.57 -20.48
N SER A 54 -7.76 8.40 -21.08
CA SER A 54 -7.25 8.23 -22.44
C SER A 54 -6.31 7.03 -22.62
N GLN A 55 -5.71 6.55 -21.54
CA GLN A 55 -4.76 5.44 -21.52
C GLN A 55 -5.43 4.09 -21.17
N ILE A 56 -6.69 4.13 -20.70
CA ILE A 56 -7.43 2.92 -20.35
C ILE A 56 -7.78 2.14 -21.62
N PRO A 57 -7.38 0.86 -21.75
CA PRO A 57 -7.75 0.04 -22.90
C PRO A 57 -9.27 -0.01 -23.10
N GLN A 58 -9.70 0.12 -24.35
CA GLN A 58 -11.12 0.16 -24.72
C GLN A 58 -11.92 -1.04 -24.17
N LYS A 59 -11.29 -2.22 -24.14
CA LYS A 59 -11.87 -3.45 -23.58
C LYS A 59 -12.23 -3.33 -22.08
N ILE A 60 -11.49 -2.53 -21.31
CA ILE A 60 -11.82 -2.25 -19.90
C ILE A 60 -13.04 -1.33 -19.82
N ASN A 61 -13.10 -0.29 -20.65
CA ASN A 61 -14.24 0.64 -20.71
C ASN A 61 -15.55 -0.06 -21.06
N GLU A 62 -15.50 -1.10 -21.91
CA GLU A 62 -16.68 -1.89 -22.29
C GLU A 62 -17.22 -2.78 -21.16
N ILE A 63 -16.35 -3.26 -20.27
CA ILE A 63 -16.74 -4.16 -19.16
C ILE A 63 -17.05 -3.41 -17.86
N LEU A 64 -16.42 -2.25 -17.64
CA LEU A 64 -16.55 -1.47 -16.41
C LEU A 64 -18.01 -1.18 -16.00
N PRO A 65 -18.94 -0.85 -16.92
CA PRO A 65 -20.34 -0.63 -16.57
C PRO A 65 -21.02 -1.80 -15.85
N ARG A 66 -20.56 -3.04 -16.05
CA ARG A 66 -21.12 -4.23 -15.40
C ARG A 66 -20.74 -4.36 -13.93
N TYR A 67 -19.66 -3.68 -13.52
CA TYR A 67 -19.07 -3.86 -12.19
C TYR A 67 -19.10 -2.60 -11.33
N LYS A 68 -19.32 -1.43 -11.95
CA LYS A 68 -19.28 -0.11 -11.30
C LYS A 68 -20.27 0.09 -10.15
N MET A 69 -21.30 -0.75 -10.02
CA MET A 69 -22.36 -0.58 -9.02
C MET A 69 -21.94 -0.95 -7.59
N LEU A 70 -20.92 -1.80 -7.40
CA LEU A 70 -20.46 -2.18 -6.05
C LEU A 70 -19.03 -1.72 -5.79
N GLU A 71 -18.69 -1.56 -4.51
CA GLU A 71 -17.32 -1.40 -4.04
C GLU A 71 -16.55 -2.72 -4.21
N ARG A 72 -15.57 -2.75 -5.12
CA ARG A 72 -14.79 -3.96 -5.41
C ARG A 72 -13.47 -3.64 -6.10
N ALA A 73 -12.55 -4.61 -6.07
CA ALA A 73 -11.39 -4.65 -6.94
C ALA A 73 -11.54 -5.76 -7.98
N LEU A 74 -11.01 -5.52 -9.18
CA LEU A 74 -10.99 -6.47 -10.30
C LEU A 74 -9.59 -6.51 -10.90
N ALA A 75 -9.20 -7.66 -11.45
CA ALA A 75 -8.03 -7.79 -12.30
C ALA A 75 -8.48 -8.19 -13.71
N ALA A 76 -7.92 -7.54 -14.73
CA ALA A 76 -8.18 -7.85 -16.13
C ALA A 76 -6.87 -7.98 -16.90
N LYS A 77 -6.80 -8.96 -17.81
CA LYS A 77 -5.69 -9.11 -18.77
C LYS A 77 -6.14 -8.58 -20.13
N VAL A 78 -5.42 -7.59 -20.66
CA VAL A 78 -5.65 -7.01 -21.99
C VAL A 78 -4.28 -6.90 -22.67
N ASP A 79 -4.15 -7.47 -23.87
CA ASP A 79 -2.92 -7.42 -24.68
C ASP A 79 -1.65 -7.81 -23.91
N ASP A 80 -1.73 -8.90 -23.16
CA ASP A 80 -0.68 -9.42 -22.28
C ASP A 80 -0.28 -8.56 -21.07
N GLU A 81 -1.00 -7.46 -20.83
CA GLU A 81 -0.81 -6.57 -19.68
C GLU A 81 -1.91 -6.77 -18.63
N ILE A 82 -1.54 -6.66 -17.35
CA ILE A 82 -2.46 -6.86 -16.23
C ILE A 82 -2.86 -5.50 -15.63
N TYR A 83 -4.17 -5.27 -15.58
CA TYR A 83 -4.78 -4.07 -15.05
C TYR A 83 -5.57 -4.39 -13.80
N VAL A 84 -5.46 -3.53 -12.79
CA VAL A 84 -6.29 -3.54 -11.58
C VAL A 84 -7.27 -2.38 -11.65
N ILE A 85 -8.54 -2.68 -11.43
CA ILE A 85 -9.63 -1.71 -11.39
C ILE A 85 -10.21 -1.72 -9.98
N VAL A 86 -10.34 -0.55 -9.35
CA VAL A 86 -11.06 -0.40 -8.08
C VAL A 86 -12.25 0.52 -8.29
N THR A 87 -13.43 0.08 -7.89
CA THR A 87 -14.69 0.84 -8.01
C THR A 87 -15.22 1.22 -6.63
N ARG A 88 -15.82 2.41 -6.53
CA ARG A 88 -16.50 2.94 -5.33
C ARG A 88 -17.99 2.58 -5.25
N GLY A 89 -18.50 1.82 -6.22
CA GLY A 89 -19.94 1.61 -6.33
C GLY A 89 -20.68 2.86 -6.78
N GLU A 90 -22.01 2.77 -6.77
CA GLU A 90 -22.87 3.93 -6.99
C GLU A 90 -22.83 4.90 -5.81
N LYS A 91 -22.70 6.20 -6.11
CA LYS A 91 -22.80 7.28 -5.14
C LYS A 91 -23.83 8.30 -5.61
N LEU A 92 -24.70 8.73 -4.70
CA LEU A 92 -25.83 9.62 -5.02
C LEU A 92 -25.42 11.10 -5.22
N THR A 93 -24.17 11.43 -4.88
CA THR A 93 -23.59 12.76 -5.06
C THR A 93 -22.19 12.66 -5.65
N GLY A 94 -21.65 13.81 -6.08
CA GLY A 94 -20.21 13.97 -6.33
C GLY A 94 -19.39 14.04 -5.04
N GLY A 95 -18.07 14.17 -5.19
CA GLY A 95 -17.12 14.34 -4.09
C GLY A 95 -16.45 13.06 -3.58
N TYR A 96 -16.96 11.89 -3.96
CA TYR A 96 -16.35 10.61 -3.62
C TYR A 96 -15.14 10.29 -4.53
N GLN A 97 -14.03 9.87 -3.93
CA GLN A 97 -12.79 9.55 -4.65
C GLN A 97 -12.23 8.18 -4.27
N VAL A 98 -11.44 7.60 -5.16
CA VAL A 98 -10.70 6.35 -4.89
C VAL A 98 -9.29 6.46 -5.39
N GLU A 99 -8.36 6.01 -4.56
CA GLU A 99 -6.94 5.91 -4.86
C GLU A 99 -6.46 4.49 -4.53
N ILE A 100 -5.50 3.98 -5.29
CA ILE A 100 -4.77 2.76 -4.93
C ILE A 100 -3.54 3.21 -4.14
N GLU A 101 -3.41 2.75 -2.89
CA GLU A 101 -2.26 3.05 -2.03
C GLU A 101 -1.12 2.07 -2.25
N ARG A 102 -1.44 0.79 -2.39
CA ARG A 102 -0.47 -0.28 -2.62
C ARG A 102 -1.16 -1.53 -3.15
N ILE A 103 -0.41 -2.35 -3.88
CA ILE A 103 -0.85 -3.66 -4.35
C ILE A 103 0.17 -4.69 -3.85
N LEU A 104 -0.29 -5.72 -3.14
CA LEU A 104 0.55 -6.78 -2.60
C LEU A 104 0.22 -8.09 -3.30
N LEU A 105 1.23 -8.77 -3.81
CA LEU A 105 1.16 -10.13 -4.30
C LEU A 105 1.51 -11.08 -3.17
N ILE A 106 0.56 -11.90 -2.76
CA ILE A 106 0.74 -12.86 -1.68
C ILE A 106 0.79 -14.27 -2.29
N LYS A 107 1.90 -14.96 -2.03
CA LYS A 107 2.13 -16.34 -2.46
C LYS A 107 2.09 -17.24 -1.23
N GLU A 108 0.97 -17.91 -1.04
CA GLU A 108 0.78 -18.94 -0.01
C GLU A 108 0.65 -20.30 -0.71
N ASP A 109 1.63 -21.17 -0.50
CA ASP A 109 1.75 -22.51 -1.10
C ASP A 109 1.60 -22.57 -2.64
N LYS A 110 0.36 -22.72 -3.14
CA LYS A 110 -0.02 -22.91 -4.55
C LYS A 110 -1.07 -21.90 -5.04
N GLU A 111 -1.51 -21.01 -4.16
CA GLU A 111 -2.46 -19.96 -4.51
C GLU A 111 -1.75 -18.60 -4.51
N GLU A 112 -1.85 -17.93 -5.65
CA GLU A 112 -1.39 -16.56 -5.81
C GLU A 112 -2.61 -15.64 -5.77
N ARG A 113 -2.60 -14.73 -4.81
CA ARG A 113 -3.65 -13.71 -4.66
C ARG A 113 -3.03 -12.34 -4.59
N ILE A 114 -3.74 -11.34 -5.10
CA ILE A 114 -3.36 -9.94 -4.91
C ILE A 114 -4.27 -9.29 -3.87
N VAL A 115 -3.69 -8.43 -3.04
CA VAL A 115 -4.39 -7.59 -2.09
C VAL A 115 -4.22 -6.15 -2.53
N VAL A 116 -5.31 -5.54 -2.96
CA VAL A 116 -5.34 -4.13 -3.37
C VAL A 116 -5.75 -3.31 -2.17
N HIS A 117 -4.85 -2.45 -1.69
CA HIS A 117 -5.17 -1.45 -0.69
C HIS A 117 -5.63 -0.19 -1.38
N ALA A 118 -6.88 0.19 -1.12
CA ALA A 118 -7.46 1.39 -1.67
C ALA A 118 -7.80 2.39 -0.57
N LEU A 119 -7.60 3.67 -0.88
CA LEU A 119 -8.03 4.79 -0.05
C LEU A 119 -9.32 5.35 -0.63
N PHE A 120 -10.40 5.26 0.14
CA PHE A 120 -11.67 5.90 -0.18
C PHE A 120 -11.76 7.22 0.57
N LYS A 121 -12.02 8.30 -0.18
CA LYS A 121 -12.27 9.63 0.39
C LYS A 121 -13.72 9.98 0.13
N ASP A 122 -14.41 10.34 1.20
CA ASP A 122 -15.81 10.74 1.14
C ASP A 122 -15.88 12.28 1.24
N PRO A 123 -16.86 12.91 0.60
CA PRO A 123 -17.07 14.34 0.81
C PRO A 123 -17.45 14.57 2.27
N LYS A 124 -17.01 15.69 2.83
CA LYS A 124 -17.38 16.07 4.19
C LYS A 124 -18.87 16.42 4.24
N PRO A 125 -19.52 16.28 5.41
CA PRO A 125 -20.92 16.65 5.57
C PRO A 125 -21.25 18.08 5.11
N ASP A 126 -20.28 18.98 5.24
CA ASP A 126 -20.42 20.42 4.94
C ASP A 126 -19.95 20.79 3.53
N ASP A 127 -19.44 19.82 2.75
CA ASP A 127 -18.93 20.09 1.40
C ASP A 127 -20.08 20.33 0.42
N LEU A 128 -19.97 21.43 -0.34
CA LEU A 128 -20.87 21.70 -1.45
C LEU A 128 -20.54 20.78 -2.63
N VAL A 129 -21.22 19.64 -2.71
CA VAL A 129 -21.04 18.65 -3.78
C VAL A 129 -22.22 18.62 -4.77
N PRO A 130 -21.97 18.33 -6.06
CA PRO A 130 -23.04 18.14 -7.03
C PRO A 130 -23.99 16.99 -6.66
N GLN A 131 -25.30 17.21 -6.81
CA GLN A 131 -26.34 16.20 -6.58
C GLN A 131 -26.57 15.36 -7.84
N VAL A 132 -25.54 14.61 -8.24
CA VAL A 132 -25.58 13.72 -9.41
C VAL A 132 -25.06 12.35 -9.03
N ILE A 133 -25.68 11.31 -9.60
CA ILE A 133 -25.22 9.93 -9.43
C ILE A 133 -23.84 9.78 -10.09
N THR A 134 -22.85 9.35 -9.31
CA THR A 134 -21.49 9.11 -9.76
C THR A 134 -21.06 7.67 -9.52
N TYR A 135 -20.02 7.23 -10.24
CA TYR A 135 -19.42 5.91 -10.12
C TYR A 135 -17.89 6.04 -10.08
N PRO A 136 -17.30 6.53 -8.99
CA PRO A 136 -15.86 6.76 -8.96
C PRO A 136 -15.09 5.43 -9.10
N TYR A 137 -14.03 5.45 -9.88
CA TYR A 137 -13.16 4.29 -10.11
C TYR A 137 -11.73 4.75 -10.40
N VAL A 138 -10.79 3.82 -10.25
CA VAL A 138 -9.39 4.01 -10.65
C VAL A 138 -8.90 2.76 -11.37
N VAL A 139 -8.12 2.96 -12.42
CA VAL A 139 -7.48 1.88 -13.18
C VAL A 139 -5.97 2.04 -13.08
N ALA A 140 -5.29 0.96 -12.75
CA ALA A 140 -3.85 0.90 -12.71
C ALA A 140 -3.32 -0.24 -13.57
N LYS A 141 -2.33 0.06 -14.40
CA LYS A 141 -1.51 -0.94 -15.10
C LYS A 141 -0.44 -1.46 -14.14
N THR A 142 -0.28 -2.77 -14.05
CA THR A 142 0.66 -3.43 -13.11
C THR A 142 1.84 -4.08 -13.82
N ASP A 143 2.91 -4.37 -13.07
CA ASP A 143 4.06 -5.15 -13.54
C ASP A 143 3.89 -6.69 -13.37
N LEU A 144 2.66 -7.14 -13.10
CA LEU A 144 2.33 -8.56 -13.01
C LEU A 144 2.46 -9.24 -14.36
N LYS A 145 3.04 -10.44 -14.36
CA LYS A 145 3.23 -11.25 -15.57
C LYS A 145 2.03 -12.12 -15.91
N GLU A 146 1.28 -12.51 -14.89
CA GLU A 146 0.13 -13.41 -15.02
C GLU A 146 -1.06 -12.82 -14.27
N LEU A 147 -2.26 -13.17 -14.75
CA LEU A 147 -3.50 -12.76 -14.10
C LEU A 147 -3.63 -13.52 -12.77
N PRO A 148 -3.76 -12.82 -11.62
CA PRO A 148 -3.87 -13.48 -10.33
C PRO A 148 -5.18 -14.26 -10.22
N LYS A 149 -5.15 -15.40 -9.53
CA LYS A 149 -6.32 -16.28 -9.38
C LYS A 149 -7.38 -15.69 -8.44
N LYS A 150 -6.95 -14.88 -7.47
CA LYS A 150 -7.80 -14.23 -6.47
C LYS A 150 -7.37 -12.78 -6.30
N ILE A 151 -8.35 -11.93 -6.02
CA ILE A 151 -8.16 -10.51 -5.73
C ILE A 151 -8.97 -10.14 -4.49
N ASP A 152 -8.28 -9.60 -3.50
CA ASP A 152 -8.88 -9.07 -2.28
C ASP A 152 -8.78 -7.54 -2.30
N LEU A 153 -9.86 -6.86 -1.88
CA LEU A 153 -9.85 -5.42 -1.65
C LEU A 153 -9.74 -5.14 -0.15
N ARG A 154 -8.78 -4.30 0.23
CA ARG A 154 -8.65 -3.73 1.57
C ARG A 154 -8.88 -2.23 1.47
N VAL A 155 -9.91 -1.73 2.12
CA VAL A 155 -10.28 -0.31 2.06
C VAL A 155 -9.85 0.39 3.34
N ASN A 156 -9.18 1.51 3.18
CA ASN A 156 -9.00 2.52 4.21
C ASN A 156 -9.92 3.70 3.88
N TYR A 157 -10.64 4.22 4.85
CA TYR A 157 -11.44 5.43 4.70
C TYR A 157 -10.67 6.61 5.28
N ARG A 158 -10.59 7.72 4.54
CA ARG A 158 -10.19 9.02 5.09
C ARG A 158 -11.38 9.97 5.07
N GLU A 159 -11.60 10.56 6.24
CA GLU A 159 -12.50 11.69 6.49
C GLU A 159 -11.86 13.03 6.05
#